data_AF-A0A0D0KWQ7-F1
#
_entry.id   AF-A0A0D0KWQ7-F1
#
_cell.length_a   1.000
_cell.length_b   1.000
_cell.length_c   1.000
_cell.angle_alpha   90.00
_cell.angle_beta   90.00
_cell.angle_gamma   90.00
#
_symmetry.space_group_name_H-M   'P 1'
#
loop_
_entity.id
_entity.type
_entity.pdbx_description
1 polymer ?
#
loop_
_entity_poly.entity_id
_entity_poly.type
_entity_poly.pdbx_seq_one_letter_code
_entity_poly.pdbx_strand_id
1 'polypeptide(L)'
;MAQDGKLDPLTAATVTIAWVIILNKPFYPATIWWLLGDGFQAAMISVISMLFFLAIPFLARRSPLAARIALPLIGTVDTVFETKLFGVASGTELFFAACVMLVAVSFRQSERLWQVGMTGVVFAGFLYTRYLLGDAWQMWSAPDLAKLLNLNAFAVACLTAFIALRYAGLQREGHSSGTRPS
;
A
#
# COMPACT_ATOMS: atom_id res chain seq x y z
N MET A 1 -12.82 -32.21 7.10
CA MET A 1 -12.74 -31.50 8.39
C MET A 1 -12.39 -30.05 8.10
N ALA A 2 -13.39 -29.17 8.12
CA ALA A 2 -13.22 -27.74 7.89
C ALA A 2 -12.58 -27.12 9.14
N GLN A 3 -11.34 -26.65 9.03
CA GLN A 3 -10.76 -25.75 10.03
C GLN A 3 -11.41 -24.37 9.85
N ASP A 4 -11.88 -23.81 10.97
CA ASP A 4 -12.60 -22.54 11.11
C ASP A 4 -12.17 -21.43 10.16
N GLY A 5 -13.15 -20.64 9.70
CA GLY A 5 -13.00 -19.50 8.79
C GLY A 5 -12.20 -18.29 9.31
N LYS A 6 -11.16 -18.53 10.11
CA LYS A 6 -10.23 -17.52 10.62
C LYS A 6 -9.05 -17.42 9.66
N LEU A 7 -8.89 -16.25 9.03
CA LEU A 7 -7.76 -15.95 8.16
C LEU A 7 -6.44 -16.21 8.90
N ASP A 8 -5.43 -16.72 8.19
CA ASP A 8 -4.10 -16.87 8.78
C ASP A 8 -3.53 -15.49 9.18
N PRO A 9 -2.62 -15.42 10.16
CA PRO A 9 -2.23 -14.14 10.76
C PRO A 9 -1.68 -13.10 9.77
N LEU A 10 -0.92 -13.53 8.76
CA LEU A 10 -0.37 -12.62 7.73
C LEU A 10 -1.48 -12.07 6.83
N THR A 11 -2.43 -12.92 6.43
CA THR A 11 -3.57 -12.49 5.62
C THR A 11 -4.53 -11.62 6.43
N ALA A 12 -4.74 -11.89 7.72
CA ALA A 12 -5.50 -11.03 8.60
C ALA A 12 -4.87 -9.63 8.72
N ALA A 13 -3.55 -9.55 8.89
CA ALA A 13 -2.80 -8.29 8.87
C ALA A 13 -2.94 -7.55 7.53
N THR A 14 -2.83 -8.27 6.41
CA THR A 14 -3.04 -7.74 5.05
C THR A 14 -4.42 -7.11 4.91
N VAL A 15 -5.47 -7.82 5.34
CA VAL A 15 -6.85 -7.33 5.29
C VAL A 15 -7.05 -6.12 6.21
N THR A 16 -6.43 -6.10 7.39
CA THR A 16 -6.46 -4.92 8.27
C THR A 16 -5.89 -3.69 7.56
N ILE A 17 -4.74 -3.81 6.91
CA ILE A 17 -4.10 -2.69 6.20
C ILE A 17 -4.95 -2.25 5.00
N ALA A 18 -5.52 -3.20 4.26
CA ALA A 18 -6.45 -2.88 3.18
C ALA A 18 -7.62 -2.03 3.71
N TRP A 19 -8.21 -2.39 4.85
CA TRP A 19 -9.26 -1.60 5.49
C TRP A 19 -8.81 -0.21 5.90
N VAL A 20 -7.60 -0.06 6.46
CA VAL A 20 -7.06 1.26 6.80
C VAL A 20 -6.93 2.14 5.55
N ILE A 21 -6.43 1.60 4.44
CA ILE A 21 -6.30 2.34 3.17
C ILE A 21 -7.69 2.73 2.63
N ILE A 22 -8.63 1.78 2.63
CA ILE A 22 -10.01 1.99 2.17
C ILE A 22 -10.66 3.13 2.98
N LEU A 23 -10.56 3.08 4.30
CA LEU A 23 -11.15 4.09 5.18
C LEU A 23 -10.45 5.44 5.07
N ASN A 24 -9.15 5.47 4.78
CA ASN A 24 -8.39 6.71 4.65
C ASN A 24 -8.66 7.45 3.32
N LYS A 25 -8.90 6.73 2.22
CA LYS A 25 -9.03 7.33 0.88
C LYS A 25 -10.06 8.45 0.76
N PRO A 26 -11.27 8.35 1.34
CA PRO A 26 -12.25 9.44 1.29
C PRO A 26 -11.82 10.72 2.02
N PHE A 27 -10.90 10.63 2.99
CA PHE A 27 -10.43 11.80 3.76
C PHE A 27 -9.33 12.57 3.04
N TYR A 28 -8.61 11.93 2.12
CA TYR A 28 -7.50 12.56 1.39
C TYR A 28 -7.94 13.77 0.54
N PRO A 29 -9.01 13.70 -0.28
CA PRO A 29 -9.55 14.84 -1.01
C PRO A 29 -10.05 15.97 -0.11
N ALA A 30 -10.68 15.62 1.02
CA ALA A 30 -11.15 16.62 1.99
C ALA A 30 -9.97 17.37 2.63
N THR A 31 -8.86 16.67 2.89
CA THR A 31 -7.64 17.27 3.45
C THR A 31 -6.93 18.16 2.43
N ILE A 32 -6.85 17.72 1.16
CA ILE A 32 -6.32 18.54 0.06
C ILE A 32 -7.13 19.83 -0.11
N TRP A 33 -8.47 19.71 -0.17
CA TRP A 33 -9.34 20.87 -0.30
C TRP A 33 -9.20 21.84 0.87
N TRP A 34 -9.13 21.32 2.10
CA TRP A 34 -8.91 22.16 3.28
C TRP A 34 -7.55 22.87 3.29
N LEU A 35 -6.49 22.23 2.78
CA LEU A 35 -5.12 22.73 2.85
C LEU A 35 -4.72 23.65 1.67
N LEU A 36 -5.29 23.41 0.50
CA LEU A 36 -4.93 24.05 -0.76
C LEU A 36 -6.07 24.88 -1.37
N GLY A 37 -7.31 24.63 -0.98
CA GLY A 37 -8.50 25.30 -1.55
C GLY A 37 -8.88 24.84 -2.97
N ASP A 38 -8.00 24.14 -3.68
CA ASP A 38 -8.16 23.65 -5.06
C ASP A 38 -7.65 22.19 -5.19
N GLY A 39 -7.94 21.54 -6.33
CA GLY A 39 -7.53 20.17 -6.64
C GLY A 39 -8.41 19.07 -6.05
N PHE A 40 -9.56 19.43 -5.48
CA PHE A 40 -10.56 18.49 -4.96
C PHE A 40 -11.03 17.51 -6.06
N GLN A 41 -11.27 17.99 -7.28
CA GLN A 41 -11.70 17.14 -8.40
C GLN A 41 -10.64 16.11 -8.79
N ALA A 42 -9.36 16.53 -8.88
CA ALA A 42 -8.26 15.61 -9.14
C ALA A 42 -8.18 14.54 -8.04
N ALA A 43 -8.22 14.95 -6.77
CA ALA A 43 -8.19 14.02 -5.65
C ALA A 43 -9.41 13.07 -5.58
N MET A 44 -10.59 13.50 -6.04
CA MET A 44 -11.76 12.62 -6.17
C MET A 44 -11.54 11.48 -7.17
N ILE A 45 -10.76 11.69 -8.23
CA ILE A 45 -10.43 10.62 -9.19
C ILE A 45 -9.62 9.54 -8.47
N SER A 46 -8.76 9.91 -7.52
CA SER A 46 -7.99 8.94 -6.76
C SER A 46 -8.84 8.06 -5.84
N VAL A 47 -10.04 8.48 -5.46
CA VAL A 47 -11.00 7.63 -4.73
C VAL A 47 -11.45 6.42 -5.55
N ILE A 48 -11.44 6.50 -6.89
CA ILE A 48 -11.82 5.36 -7.75
C ILE A 48 -10.93 4.14 -7.50
N SER A 49 -9.65 4.38 -7.21
CA SER A 49 -8.69 3.31 -6.92
C SER A 49 -9.06 2.50 -5.67
N MET A 50 -9.81 3.08 -4.72
CA MET A 50 -10.35 2.42 -3.52
C MET A 50 -11.14 1.16 -3.87
N LEU A 51 -11.83 1.16 -5.02
CA LEU A 51 -12.62 0.02 -5.48
C LEU A 51 -11.75 -1.22 -5.69
N PHE A 52 -10.49 -1.07 -6.12
CA PHE A 52 -9.57 -2.19 -6.26
C PHE A 52 -9.17 -2.74 -4.89
N PHE A 53 -8.96 -1.89 -3.88
CA PHE A 53 -8.64 -2.34 -2.53
C PHE A 53 -9.79 -3.14 -1.89
N LEU A 54 -11.05 -2.84 -2.23
CA LEU A 54 -12.21 -3.63 -1.78
C LEU A 54 -12.21 -5.08 -2.30
N ALA A 55 -11.44 -5.39 -3.35
CA ALA A 55 -11.27 -6.77 -3.80
C ALA A 55 -10.43 -7.61 -2.82
N ILE A 56 -9.58 -6.99 -1.99
CA ILE A 56 -8.62 -7.70 -1.12
C ILE A 56 -9.31 -8.52 -0.03
N PRO A 57 -10.28 -7.99 0.75
CA PRO A 57 -11.04 -8.79 1.72
C PRO A 57 -11.77 -9.98 1.08
N PHE A 58 -12.24 -9.81 -0.16
CA PHE A 58 -12.89 -10.89 -0.90
C PHE A 58 -11.89 -11.96 -1.34
N LEU A 59 -10.74 -11.55 -1.88
CA LEU A 59 -9.64 -12.45 -2.24
C LEU A 59 -9.13 -13.23 -1.02
N ALA A 60 -9.07 -12.60 0.16
CA ALA A 60 -8.60 -13.24 1.38
C ALA A 60 -9.43 -14.47 1.76
N ARG A 61 -10.73 -14.48 1.44
CA ARG A 61 -11.62 -15.63 1.68
C ARG A 61 -11.42 -16.78 0.68
N ARG A 62 -10.86 -16.48 -0.50
CA ARG A 62 -10.66 -17.44 -1.60
C ARG A 62 -9.22 -17.98 -1.61
N SER A 63 -8.24 -17.10 -1.49
CA SER A 63 -6.81 -17.40 -1.53
C SER A 63 -6.02 -16.40 -0.67
N PRO A 64 -5.46 -16.86 0.48
CA PRO A 64 -4.59 -16.06 1.34
C PRO A 64 -3.39 -15.44 0.61
N LEU A 65 -2.76 -16.20 -0.30
CA LEU A 65 -1.65 -15.72 -1.11
C LEU A 65 -2.10 -14.65 -2.10
N ALA A 66 -3.25 -14.82 -2.76
CA ALA A 66 -3.76 -13.83 -3.70
C ALA A 66 -4.00 -12.48 -3.02
N ALA A 67 -4.55 -12.46 -1.80
CA ALA A 67 -4.73 -11.22 -1.03
C ALA A 67 -3.39 -10.53 -0.71
N ARG A 68 -2.38 -11.31 -0.32
CA ARG A 68 -1.03 -10.83 0.03
C ARG A 68 -0.23 -10.32 -1.17
N ILE A 69 -0.51 -10.84 -2.38
CA ILE A 69 0.00 -10.31 -3.64
C ILE A 69 -0.78 -9.05 -4.06
N ALA A 70 -2.11 -9.10 -3.97
CA ALA A 70 -2.98 -8.04 -4.45
C ALA A 70 -2.73 -6.70 -3.72
N LEU A 71 -2.51 -6.73 -2.41
CA LEU A 71 -2.30 -5.50 -1.63
C LEU A 71 -1.10 -4.65 -2.14
N PRO A 72 0.15 -5.16 -2.19
CA PRO A 72 1.27 -4.39 -2.72
C PRO A 72 1.14 -4.12 -4.23
N LEU A 73 0.51 -5.01 -5.00
CA LEU A 73 0.30 -4.78 -6.44
C LEU A 73 -0.63 -3.59 -6.70
N ILE A 74 -1.80 -3.58 -6.06
CA ILE A 74 -2.78 -2.50 -6.18
C ILE A 74 -2.17 -1.21 -5.62
N GLY A 75 -1.46 -1.27 -4.48
CA GLY A 75 -0.72 -0.14 -3.94
C GLY A 75 0.33 0.43 -4.91
N THR A 76 1.02 -0.42 -5.66
CA THR A 76 1.99 0.01 -6.68
C THR A 76 1.30 0.74 -7.82
N VAL A 77 0.23 0.17 -8.38
CA VAL A 77 -0.55 0.77 -9.47
C VAL A 77 -1.16 2.09 -9.03
N ASP A 78 -1.71 2.13 -7.82
CA ASP A 78 -2.26 3.32 -7.18
C ASP A 78 -1.21 4.41 -7.01
N THR A 79 0.00 4.05 -6.55
CA THR A 79 1.12 4.99 -6.40
C THR A 79 1.54 5.56 -7.76
N VAL A 80 1.62 4.72 -8.80
CA VAL A 80 1.91 5.19 -10.17
C VAL A 80 0.85 6.17 -10.64
N PHE A 81 -0.42 5.86 -10.41
CA PHE A 81 -1.55 6.70 -10.80
C PHE A 81 -1.54 8.04 -10.05
N GLU A 82 -1.40 8.03 -8.74
CA GLU A 82 -1.29 9.21 -7.88
C GLU A 82 -0.08 10.07 -8.28
N THR A 83 1.06 9.44 -8.61
CA THR A 83 2.25 10.16 -9.09
C THR A 83 2.01 10.81 -10.45
N LYS A 84 1.23 10.18 -11.34
CA LYS A 84 0.86 10.79 -12.62
C LYS A 84 -0.08 11.98 -12.41
N LEU A 85 -0.99 11.86 -11.44
CA LEU A 85 -1.99 12.87 -11.15
C LEU A 85 -1.37 14.12 -10.49
N PHE A 86 -0.59 13.93 -9.43
CA PHE A 86 -0.05 15.01 -8.59
C PHE A 86 1.40 15.38 -8.91
N GLY A 87 2.12 14.53 -9.64
CA GLY A 87 3.52 14.72 -9.99
C GLY A 87 4.49 14.23 -8.91
N VAL A 88 5.71 13.92 -9.33
CA VAL A 88 6.79 13.41 -8.46
C VAL A 88 7.08 14.34 -7.27
N ALA A 89 7.09 15.66 -7.51
CA ALA A 89 7.37 16.65 -6.48
C ALA A 89 6.33 16.70 -5.34
N SER A 90 5.14 16.13 -5.53
CA SER A 90 4.12 16.01 -4.48
C SER A 90 4.46 14.98 -3.40
N GLY A 91 5.51 14.16 -3.59
CA GLY A 91 5.90 13.12 -2.62
C GLY A 91 5.07 11.84 -2.68
N THR A 92 4.18 11.70 -3.66
CA THR A 92 3.39 10.47 -3.87
C THR A 92 4.26 9.25 -4.16
N GLU A 93 5.43 9.40 -4.78
CA GLU A 93 6.38 8.29 -5.00
C GLU A 93 6.88 7.63 -3.70
N LEU A 94 6.78 8.33 -2.56
CA LEU A 94 7.17 7.78 -1.25
C LEU A 94 6.33 6.56 -0.85
N PHE A 95 5.11 6.42 -1.37
CA PHE A 95 4.25 5.26 -1.12
C PHE A 95 4.83 3.95 -1.67
N PHE A 96 5.78 3.99 -2.61
CA PHE A 96 6.53 2.78 -2.99
C PHE A 96 7.29 2.17 -1.83
N ALA A 97 7.76 2.97 -0.86
CA ALA A 97 8.40 2.46 0.35
C ALA A 97 7.44 1.61 1.19
N ALA A 98 6.19 2.05 1.34
CA ALA A 98 5.15 1.25 1.98
C ALA A 98 4.83 -0.03 1.19
N CYS A 99 4.81 0.03 -0.14
CA CYS A 99 4.61 -1.14 -0.99
C CYS A 99 5.76 -2.16 -0.86
N VAL A 100 7.02 -1.72 -0.88
CA VAL A 100 8.18 -2.59 -0.63
C VAL A 100 8.11 -3.20 0.76
N MET A 101 7.74 -2.41 1.78
CA MET A 101 7.58 -2.90 3.15
C MET A 101 6.52 -4.00 3.23
N LEU A 102 5.36 -3.82 2.58
CA LEU A 102 4.34 -4.86 2.48
C LEU A 102 4.90 -6.14 1.84
N VAL A 103 5.62 -6.02 0.73
CA VAL A 103 6.29 -7.19 0.11
C VAL A 103 7.30 -7.84 1.06
N ALA A 104 8.03 -7.07 1.86
CA ALA A 104 9.00 -7.62 2.81
C ALA A 104 8.34 -8.45 3.92
N VAL A 105 7.14 -8.07 4.38
CA VAL A 105 6.51 -8.67 5.56
C VAL A 105 5.34 -9.61 5.26
N SER A 106 4.69 -9.50 4.10
CA SER A 106 3.47 -10.21 3.77
C SER A 106 3.69 -11.64 3.23
N PHE A 107 4.91 -12.08 2.94
CA PHE A 107 5.16 -13.39 2.34
C PHE A 107 5.78 -14.39 3.32
N ARG A 108 5.47 -15.68 3.13
CA ARG A 108 6.10 -16.78 3.86
C ARG A 108 7.39 -17.20 3.17
N GLN A 109 8.25 -17.92 3.89
CA GLN A 109 9.50 -18.45 3.33
C GLN A 109 9.28 -19.36 2.10
N SER A 110 8.20 -20.15 2.11
CA SER A 110 7.82 -21.00 0.97
C SER A 110 7.37 -20.21 -0.27
N GLU A 111 7.11 -18.91 -0.13
CA GLU A 111 6.58 -18.03 -1.17
C GLU A 111 7.64 -17.03 -1.66
N ARG A 112 8.92 -17.33 -1.41
CA ARG A 112 10.06 -16.46 -1.74
C ARG A 112 10.07 -15.99 -3.20
N LEU A 113 9.68 -16.84 -4.15
CA LEU A 113 9.61 -16.46 -5.57
C LEU A 113 8.59 -15.34 -5.80
N TRP A 114 7.43 -15.40 -5.14
CA TRP A 114 6.42 -14.34 -5.20
C TRP A 114 6.92 -13.05 -4.54
N GLN A 115 7.64 -13.17 -3.43
CA GLN A 115 8.25 -12.02 -2.75
C GLN A 115 9.29 -11.32 -3.65
N VAL A 116 10.17 -12.08 -4.30
CA VAL A 116 11.18 -11.53 -5.23
C VAL A 116 10.49 -10.91 -6.44
N GLY A 117 9.53 -11.61 -7.04
CA GLY A 117 8.76 -11.10 -8.18
C GLY A 117 8.04 -9.78 -7.85
N MET A 118 7.36 -9.73 -6.70
CA MET A 118 6.67 -8.52 -6.26
C MET A 118 7.63 -7.38 -5.90
N THR A 119 8.82 -7.68 -5.37
CA THR A 119 9.86 -6.66 -5.15
C THR A 119 10.27 -6.04 -6.48
N GLY A 120 10.47 -6.88 -7.51
CA GLY A 120 10.75 -6.43 -8.87
C GLY A 120 9.63 -5.57 -9.45
N VAL A 121 8.36 -5.93 -9.25
CA VAL A 121 7.20 -5.14 -9.69
C VAL A 121 7.18 -3.76 -9.05
N VAL A 122 7.33 -3.68 -7.72
CA VAL A 122 7.31 -2.39 -7.00
C VAL A 122 8.49 -1.51 -7.45
N PHE A 123 9.68 -2.11 -7.58
CA PHE A 123 10.87 -1.38 -8.03
C PHE A 123 10.74 -0.89 -9.47
N ALA A 124 10.22 -1.72 -10.37
CA ALA A 124 9.93 -1.31 -11.75
C ALA A 124 8.90 -0.18 -11.80
N GLY A 125 7.88 -0.21 -10.95
CA GLY A 125 6.92 0.88 -10.76
C GLY A 125 7.61 2.19 -10.38
N PHE A 126 8.51 2.15 -9.40
CA PHE A 126 9.32 3.32 -9.01
C PHE A 126 10.21 3.84 -10.15
N LEU A 127 10.93 2.97 -10.86
CA LEU A 127 11.75 3.39 -12.00
C LEU A 127 10.89 4.01 -13.11
N TYR A 128 9.72 3.43 -13.37
CA TYR A 128 8.77 3.96 -14.34
C TYR A 128 8.28 5.35 -13.94
N THR A 129 7.87 5.56 -12.69
CA THR A 129 7.44 6.89 -12.21
C THR A 129 8.57 7.91 -12.27
N ARG A 130 9.79 7.49 -11.94
CA ARG A 130 10.94 8.39 -11.82
C ARG A 130 11.50 8.84 -13.17
N TYR A 131 11.47 7.95 -14.16
CA TYR A 131 12.21 8.17 -15.41
C TYR A 131 11.32 8.19 -16.67
N LEU A 132 10.10 7.65 -16.63
CA LEU A 132 9.30 7.38 -17.84
C LEU A 132 7.88 7.96 -17.81
N LEU A 133 7.33 8.29 -16.64
CA LEU A 133 5.92 8.67 -16.47
C LEU A 133 5.56 10.03 -17.11
N GLY A 134 6.55 10.88 -17.37
CA GLY A 134 6.38 12.22 -17.92
C GLY A 134 5.68 13.19 -16.96
N ASP A 135 5.16 14.30 -17.50
CA ASP A 135 4.62 15.40 -16.69
C ASP A 135 3.34 15.05 -15.92
N ALA A 136 3.12 15.74 -14.80
CA ALA A 136 1.92 15.62 -13.99
C ALA A 136 0.68 16.12 -14.75
N TRP A 137 -0.48 15.53 -14.46
CA TRP A 137 -1.75 16.04 -15.01
C TRP A 137 -2.22 17.30 -14.31
N GLN A 138 -2.03 17.40 -13.00
CA GLN A 138 -2.39 18.60 -12.24
C GLN A 138 -1.17 19.51 -12.09
N MET A 139 -1.31 20.75 -12.52
CA MET A 139 -0.29 21.79 -12.28
C MET A 139 -0.47 22.35 -10.88
N TRP A 140 0.63 22.41 -10.12
CA TRP A 140 0.67 22.91 -8.77
C TRP A 140 1.66 24.06 -8.65
N SER A 141 1.35 25.03 -7.80
CA SER A 141 2.34 26.04 -7.43
C SER A 141 3.43 25.41 -6.55
N ALA A 142 4.64 26.00 -6.55
CA ALA A 142 5.73 25.56 -5.67
C ALA A 142 5.33 25.45 -4.18
N PRO A 143 4.61 26.43 -3.56
CA PRO A 143 4.19 26.29 -2.17
C PRO A 143 3.15 25.17 -1.96
N ASP A 144 2.29 24.90 -2.93
CA ASP A 144 1.31 23.80 -2.83
C ASP A 144 1.98 22.44 -2.93
N LEU A 145 3.00 22.29 -3.79
CA LEU A 145 3.83 21.08 -3.84
C LEU A 145 4.52 20.81 -2.51
N ALA A 146 5.04 21.83 -1.83
CA ALA A 146 5.68 21.65 -0.53
C ALA A 146 4.67 21.17 0.55
N LYS A 147 3.45 21.69 0.53
CA LYS A 147 2.37 21.22 1.41
C LYS A 147 1.98 19.77 1.10
N LEU A 148 1.83 19.43 -0.18
CA LEU A 148 1.53 18.06 -0.63
C LEU A 148 2.65 17.09 -0.23
N LEU A 149 3.91 17.47 -0.42
CA LEU A 149 5.06 16.67 -0.03
C LEU A 149 5.04 16.36 1.47
N ASN A 150 4.82 17.36 2.32
CA ASN A 150 4.74 17.16 3.77
C ASN A 150 3.55 16.26 4.15
N LEU A 151 2.39 16.47 3.54
CA LEU A 151 1.20 15.65 3.77
C LEU A 151 1.46 14.18 3.39
N ASN A 152 1.99 13.93 2.19
CA ASN A 152 2.26 12.58 1.70
C ASN A 152 3.41 11.91 2.49
N ALA A 153 4.46 12.65 2.83
CA ALA A 153 5.55 12.13 3.66
C ALA A 153 5.05 11.72 5.05
N PHE A 154 4.19 12.53 5.68
CA PHE A 154 3.56 12.19 6.95
C PHE A 154 2.67 10.94 6.83
N ALA A 155 1.82 10.88 5.80
CA ALA A 155 0.96 9.73 5.55
C ALA A 155 1.77 8.43 5.36
N VAL A 156 2.85 8.49 4.57
CA VAL A 156 3.75 7.34 4.34
C VAL A 156 4.44 6.92 5.64
N ALA A 157 4.92 7.86 6.45
CA ALA A 157 5.54 7.55 7.73
C ALA A 157 4.54 6.85 8.68
N CYS A 158 3.31 7.36 8.78
CA CYS A 158 2.26 6.73 9.58
C CYS A 158 1.90 5.33 9.07
N LEU A 159 1.74 5.17 7.76
CA LEU A 159 1.38 3.89 7.14
C LEU A 159 2.48 2.86 7.32
N THR A 160 3.74 3.22 7.08
CA THR A 160 4.88 2.31 7.26
C THR A 160 5.04 1.90 8.73
N ALA A 161 4.92 2.84 9.67
CA ALA A 161 4.91 2.53 11.10
C ALA A 161 3.77 1.57 11.47
N PHE A 162 2.55 1.81 10.95
CA PHE A 162 1.41 0.94 11.17
C PHE A 162 1.62 -0.46 10.59
N ILE A 163 2.20 -0.59 9.40
CA ILE A 163 2.55 -1.88 8.79
C ILE A 163 3.54 -2.62 9.70
N ALA A 164 4.61 -1.96 10.16
CA ALA A 164 5.58 -2.56 11.09
C ALA A 164 4.90 -3.11 12.35
N LEU A 165 4.07 -2.29 12.99
CA LEU A 165 3.33 -2.68 14.19
C LEU A 165 2.39 -3.85 13.93
N ARG A 166 1.67 -3.84 12.79
CA ARG A 166 0.68 -4.87 12.48
C ARG A 166 1.31 -6.24 12.23
N TYR A 167 2.51 -6.28 11.66
CA TYR A 167 3.25 -7.51 11.36
C TYR A 167 4.24 -7.93 12.45
N ALA A 168 4.49 -7.09 13.46
CA ALA A 168 5.38 -7.41 14.56
C ALA A 168 4.96 -8.73 15.25
N GLY A 169 5.92 -9.64 15.44
CA GLY A 169 5.71 -10.92 16.11
C GLY A 169 5.17 -12.07 15.24
N LEU A 170 4.50 -11.78 14.12
CA LEU A 170 3.80 -12.81 13.32
C LEU A 170 4.73 -13.85 12.66
N GLN A 171 5.97 -13.48 12.33
CA GLN A 171 6.94 -14.39 11.71
C GLN A 171 7.71 -15.26 12.72
N ARG A 172 7.73 -14.89 14.01
CA ARG A 172 8.46 -15.61 15.06
C ARG A 172 7.73 -16.87 15.53
N GLU A 173 6.40 -16.84 15.53
CA GLU A 173 5.56 -17.97 15.96
C GLU A 173 5.64 -19.18 15.01
N GLY A 174 6.05 -18.99 13.76
CA GLY A 174 6.24 -20.08 12.79
C GLY A 174 7.47 -20.97 13.06
N HIS A 175 8.43 -20.51 13.88
CA HIS A 175 9.68 -21.23 14.18
C HIS A 175 9.66 -21.96 15.53
N SER A 176 8.76 -21.60 16.46
CA SER A 176 8.78 -22.10 17.85
C SER A 176 8.00 -23.41 18.07
N SER A 177 7.32 -23.96 17.06
CA SER A 177 6.57 -25.21 17.17
C SER A 177 7.41 -26.49 16.96
N GLY A 178 8.73 -26.37 16.80
CA GLY A 178 9.62 -27.47 16.39
C GLY A 178 10.35 -28.24 17.50
N THR A 179 10.21 -27.92 18.79
CA THR A 179 10.97 -28.61 19.84
C THR A 179 10.10 -29.00 21.03
N ARG A 180 9.57 -30.23 21.01
CA ARG A 180 9.31 -31.02 22.22
C ARG A 180 10.32 -32.17 22.25
N PRO A 181 11.28 -32.18 23.19
CA PRO A 181 11.98 -33.40 23.54
C PRO A 181 11.00 -34.30 24.32
N SER A 182 10.92 -35.56 23.90
CA SER A 182 10.28 -36.68 24.61
C SER A 182 11.01 -37.01 25.90
#